data_AF-A0A919SKS9-F1
#
_entry.id   AF-A0A919SKS9-F1
#
_cell.length_a   1.000
_cell.length_b   1.000
_cell.length_c   1.000
_cell.angle_alpha   90.00
_cell.angle_beta   90.00
_cell.angle_gamma   90.00
#
_symmetry.space_group_name_H-M   'P 1'
#
loop_
_entity.id
_entity.type
_entity.pdbx_description
1 polymer ?
#
loop_
_entity_poly.entity_id
_entity_poly.type
_entity_poly.pdbx_seq_one_letter_code
_entity_poly.pdbx_strand_id
1 'polypeptide(L)'
;MRTRQVVAAATTAVLATALLAVGIVRNAENAEASTASPGAKDVIVHLFEWPWASVATECTTTLGPKGFGGVQVSPPQEHVVLPGSGYPWWQDYQPVSYQLTTRRGDRNAFASMVRTCHAAGVKIYVDAVVNHMAGGASTGTGSGGTGYSHYAYPAVPYGNDDFHHCGRNGNDDIANYGDKWEVQNCELVDLSDLKTESSYVRGKLTAYLNDLVSLGVDGFRVDAAKHMPAGDMAAFLAPVTGDPYVFSEVIEGGAGEPTPEEYAGFGDVTEFRYGDVVGGAFQNGNLANLNNLASSMRLGSGDAVAFVDNHDTQRNGRAKLTYRNGSAYALAEAFMIAWPYGVPQVMSSFTFSGPDAGPPAASNGTTNQVSCGNGWECEHRWRTTANMVALRNTAAGAGVTNWWSNGSNQIAFGRGSTGYVAFNRSGAALTRTFQTSLPAGTYCDVMAGDLSGGSCTGPAYTVNGSGQVTATVAANAALALHTNARTSGTGTPPAGCTTAATTFAATVSTTFGQNVFVTGNTAALGNWNPANAVALSSATYPVWRATVSLPGNTAVEYKYIKKEGSAVVWESDPNRTRTTAAASPCTATWADTWR
;
A
#
# COMPACT_ATOMS: atom_id res chain seq x y z
N MET A 1 44.64 -54.29 53.38
CA MET A 1 43.76 -54.60 54.53
C MET A 1 42.34 -54.19 54.16
N ARG A 2 41.36 -55.05 54.45
CA ARG A 2 39.90 -54.78 54.39
C ARG A 2 39.59 -53.54 55.27
N THR A 3 38.54 -52.73 55.06
CA THR A 3 37.11 -52.98 55.42
C THR A 3 36.34 -51.67 55.06
N ARG A 4 35.30 -51.66 54.20
CA ARG A 4 33.84 -51.51 54.48
C ARG A 4 33.48 -50.59 55.68
N GLN A 5 32.41 -49.77 55.76
CA GLN A 5 31.30 -49.23 54.94
C GLN A 5 30.44 -48.36 55.93
N VAL A 6 29.39 -47.66 55.44
CA VAL A 6 28.16 -47.17 56.15
C VAL A 6 28.30 -45.78 56.83
N VAL A 7 27.74 -44.67 56.29
CA VAL A 7 26.33 -44.16 56.16
C VAL A 7 25.68 -43.73 57.50
N ALA A 8 25.32 -42.44 57.63
CA ALA A 8 24.01 -41.95 58.12
C ALA A 8 23.96 -40.40 58.17
N ALA A 9 22.75 -39.86 58.03
CA ALA A 9 22.38 -38.50 57.64
C ALA A 9 21.90 -37.59 58.80
N ALA A 10 21.45 -36.37 58.43
CA ALA A 10 20.80 -35.27 59.18
C ALA A 10 21.77 -34.12 59.55
N THR A 11 21.53 -32.81 59.29
CA THR A 11 20.30 -32.00 59.19
C THR A 11 20.60 -30.66 58.47
N THR A 12 19.58 -30.09 57.81
CA THR A 12 19.40 -28.70 57.30
C THR A 12 19.69 -27.61 58.34
N ALA A 13 20.04 -26.33 58.09
CA ALA A 13 20.31 -25.47 56.92
C ALA A 13 20.95 -24.16 57.47
N VAL A 14 21.63 -23.35 56.62
CA VAL A 14 21.59 -21.85 56.56
C VAL A 14 22.57 -21.33 55.49
N LEU A 15 21.99 -20.61 54.52
CA LEU A 15 22.46 -19.54 53.59
C LEU A 15 23.92 -19.59 53.07
N ALA A 16 24.18 -19.87 51.78
CA ALA A 16 23.85 -19.13 50.54
C ALA A 16 24.68 -17.83 50.32
N THR A 17 25.76 -17.96 49.54
CA THR A 17 26.27 -16.96 48.58
C THR A 17 27.21 -17.68 47.60
N ALA A 18 26.66 -18.14 46.47
CA ALA A 18 27.45 -18.63 45.35
C ALA A 18 27.12 -17.77 44.13
N LEU A 19 28.14 -17.10 43.60
CA LEU A 19 28.11 -16.39 42.33
C LEU A 19 27.68 -17.36 41.22
N LEU A 20 26.47 -17.19 40.71
CA LEU A 20 26.12 -17.64 39.36
C LEU A 20 26.52 -16.52 38.40
N ALA A 21 27.57 -16.77 37.63
CA ALA A 21 27.80 -16.08 36.38
C ALA A 21 26.64 -16.43 35.44
N VAL A 22 25.62 -15.57 35.42
CA VAL A 22 24.58 -15.61 34.40
C VAL A 22 25.25 -15.15 33.11
N GLY A 23 25.59 -16.10 32.25
CA GLY A 23 25.82 -15.82 30.85
C GLY A 23 24.51 -15.31 30.27
N ILE A 24 24.40 -13.99 30.14
CA ILE A 24 23.33 -13.37 29.35
C ILE A 24 23.69 -13.65 27.90
N VAL A 25 23.28 -14.83 27.42
CA VAL A 25 23.03 -15.00 25.99
C VAL A 25 21.85 -14.09 25.71
N ARG A 26 22.14 -12.90 25.17
CA ARG A 26 21.10 -12.05 24.59
C ARG A 26 20.55 -12.85 23.40
N ASN A 27 19.47 -13.58 23.63
CA ASN A 27 18.60 -13.97 22.54
C ASN A 27 18.20 -12.65 21.87
N ALA A 28 18.53 -12.50 20.59
CA ALA A 28 17.83 -11.54 19.76
C ALA A 28 16.36 -11.89 19.89
N GLU A 29 15.61 -11.07 20.62
CA GLU A 29 14.16 -11.14 20.60
C GLU A 29 13.77 -11.03 19.13
N ASN A 30 13.16 -12.09 18.60
CA ASN A 30 12.54 -12.03 17.30
C ASN A 30 11.59 -10.84 17.35
N ALA A 31 11.92 -9.76 16.63
CA ALA A 31 10.96 -8.70 16.40
C ALA A 31 9.71 -9.37 15.85
N GLU A 32 8.57 -9.23 16.53
CA GLU A 32 7.31 -9.71 15.99
C GLU A 32 7.10 -9.00 14.65
N ALA A 33 6.75 -9.77 13.61
CA ALA A 33 6.47 -9.20 12.30
C ALA A 33 5.38 -8.13 12.44
N SER A 34 5.61 -6.94 11.87
CA SER A 34 4.60 -5.88 11.86
C SER A 34 3.31 -6.41 11.25
N THR A 35 2.18 -6.18 11.93
CA THR A 35 0.85 -6.53 11.42
C THR A 35 0.28 -5.44 10.53
N ALA A 36 1.02 -4.34 10.35
CA ALA A 36 0.61 -3.21 9.55
C ALA A 36 0.45 -3.62 8.08
N SER A 37 -0.65 -3.19 7.50
CA SER A 37 -1.02 -3.51 6.12
C SER A 37 -1.50 -2.23 5.43
N PRO A 38 -1.25 -2.07 4.11
CA PRO A 38 -1.83 -0.94 3.37
C PRO A 38 -3.36 -0.99 3.36
N GLY A 39 -3.98 -2.13 3.73
CA GLY A 39 -5.42 -2.31 3.87
C GLY A 39 -6.08 -2.77 2.58
N ALA A 40 -7.42 -2.75 2.52
CA ALA A 40 -8.16 -3.28 1.38
C ALA A 40 -8.05 -2.45 0.09
N LYS A 41 -7.67 -1.17 0.21
CA LYS A 41 -7.25 -0.32 -0.91
C LYS A 41 -5.73 -0.21 -0.83
N ASP A 42 -5.04 -0.97 -1.66
CA ASP A 42 -3.60 -1.20 -1.54
C ASP A 42 -2.77 -0.58 -2.67
N VAL A 43 -3.39 0.02 -3.69
CA VAL A 43 -2.61 0.72 -4.73
C VAL A 43 -1.98 1.98 -4.14
N ILE A 44 -0.65 2.02 -4.15
CA ILE A 44 0.15 3.17 -3.72
C ILE A 44 0.59 3.93 -4.97
N VAL A 45 0.51 5.27 -4.94
CA VAL A 45 1.18 6.11 -5.93
C VAL A 45 2.42 6.75 -5.32
N HIS A 46 3.56 6.66 -5.99
CA HIS A 46 4.74 7.44 -5.64
C HIS A 46 4.68 8.79 -6.37
N LEU A 47 4.26 9.85 -5.66
CA LEU A 47 4.27 11.24 -6.17
C LEU A 47 5.66 11.86 -5.94
N PHE A 48 6.63 11.41 -6.75
CA PHE A 48 8.04 11.72 -6.58
C PHE A 48 8.34 13.21 -6.81
N GLU A 49 8.91 13.86 -5.79
CA GLU A 49 9.24 15.29 -5.73
C GLU A 49 8.06 16.28 -5.77
N TRP A 50 6.81 15.80 -5.65
CA TRP A 50 5.66 16.71 -5.69
C TRP A 50 5.59 17.61 -4.46
N PRO A 51 5.38 18.94 -4.61
CA PRO A 51 5.18 19.82 -3.47
C PRO A 51 3.89 19.45 -2.71
N TRP A 52 3.91 19.57 -1.38
CA TRP A 52 2.84 19.03 -0.53
C TRP A 52 1.46 19.62 -0.80
N ALA A 53 1.37 20.89 -1.22
CA ALA A 53 0.12 21.50 -1.64
C ALA A 53 -0.48 20.83 -2.91
N SER A 54 0.37 20.41 -3.85
CA SER A 54 -0.05 19.66 -5.03
C SER A 54 -0.48 18.24 -4.67
N VAL A 55 0.23 17.57 -3.75
CA VAL A 55 -0.18 16.26 -3.22
C VAL A 55 -1.55 16.33 -2.55
N ALA A 56 -1.77 17.33 -1.69
CA ALA A 56 -3.05 17.55 -1.02
C ALA A 56 -4.21 17.72 -2.03
N THR A 57 -3.97 18.51 -3.08
CA THR A 57 -4.94 18.70 -4.17
C THR A 57 -5.19 17.37 -4.87
N GLU A 58 -4.13 16.64 -5.26
CA GLU A 58 -4.21 15.36 -5.96
C GLU A 58 -5.03 14.31 -5.21
N CYS A 59 -4.84 14.25 -3.88
CA CYS A 59 -5.62 13.38 -3.00
C CYS A 59 -7.13 13.60 -3.16
N THR A 60 -7.57 14.86 -3.23
CA THR A 60 -8.99 15.20 -3.31
C THR A 60 -9.57 15.11 -4.71
N THR A 61 -8.81 15.49 -5.74
CA THR A 61 -9.32 15.60 -7.11
C THR A 61 -9.18 14.32 -7.90
N THR A 62 -8.22 13.46 -7.55
CA THR A 62 -7.88 12.28 -8.33
C THR A 62 -7.78 11.03 -7.48
N LEU A 63 -6.89 10.99 -6.48
CA LEU A 63 -6.52 9.73 -5.82
C LEU A 63 -7.69 9.14 -5.03
N GLY A 64 -8.33 9.94 -4.18
CA GLY A 64 -9.52 9.55 -3.43
C GLY A 64 -10.67 9.12 -4.35
N PRO A 65 -11.08 9.95 -5.33
CA PRO A 65 -12.12 9.60 -6.31
C PRO A 65 -11.84 8.34 -7.14
N LYS A 66 -10.58 8.07 -7.50
CA LYS A 66 -10.18 6.85 -8.22
C LYS A 66 -9.97 5.64 -7.30
N GLY A 67 -9.87 5.88 -6.00
CA GLY A 67 -9.81 4.85 -4.97
C GLY A 67 -8.39 4.36 -4.64
N PHE A 68 -7.35 5.16 -4.89
CA PHE A 68 -6.00 4.83 -4.44
C PHE A 68 -5.98 4.67 -2.91
N GLY A 69 -5.14 3.75 -2.44
CA GLY A 69 -4.99 3.43 -1.02
C GLY A 69 -4.12 4.43 -0.27
N GLY A 70 -3.05 4.90 -0.92
CA GLY A 70 -2.15 5.87 -0.34
C GLY A 70 -1.18 6.48 -1.35
N VAL A 71 -0.40 7.42 -0.86
CA VAL A 71 0.67 8.10 -1.60
C VAL A 71 1.99 7.95 -0.86
N GLN A 72 3.04 7.55 -1.56
CA GLN A 72 4.43 7.77 -1.12
C GLN A 72 4.87 9.16 -1.57
N VAL A 73 5.35 9.96 -0.61
CA VAL A 73 5.98 11.27 -0.87
C VAL A 73 7.49 11.19 -0.66
N SER A 74 8.25 12.02 -1.40
CA SER A 74 9.70 12.22 -1.20
C SER A 74 10.04 12.57 0.26
N PRO A 75 11.31 12.38 0.68
CA PRO A 75 11.70 12.59 2.07
C PRO A 75 11.28 13.96 2.61
N PRO A 76 10.64 14.05 3.79
CA PRO A 76 10.07 15.31 4.26
C PRO A 76 11.04 16.15 5.11
N GLN A 77 12.18 15.58 5.49
CA GLN A 77 13.19 16.23 6.32
C GLN A 77 14.01 17.28 5.59
N GLU A 78 14.60 18.19 6.35
CA GLU A 78 15.55 19.19 5.89
C GLU A 78 16.74 18.52 5.23
N HIS A 79 17.15 19.05 4.08
CA HIS A 79 18.13 18.44 3.23
C HIS A 79 19.11 19.47 2.66
N VAL A 80 20.17 19.00 2.01
CA VAL A 80 21.16 19.88 1.36
C VAL A 80 20.54 20.63 0.19
N VAL A 81 21.03 21.84 -0.11
CA VAL A 81 20.56 22.63 -1.26
C VAL A 81 21.73 22.95 -2.18
N LEU A 82 21.66 22.46 -3.42
CA LEU A 82 22.79 22.50 -4.37
C LEU A 82 22.45 23.32 -5.62
N PRO A 83 22.40 24.67 -5.54
CA PRO A 83 22.09 25.52 -6.69
C PRO A 83 23.14 25.39 -7.80
N GLY A 84 24.42 25.20 -7.44
CA GLY A 84 25.52 25.01 -8.40
C GLY A 84 25.39 23.75 -9.25
N SER A 85 24.64 22.76 -8.78
CA SER A 85 24.36 21.49 -9.47
C SER A 85 22.96 21.46 -10.10
N GLY A 86 22.24 22.59 -10.13
CA GLY A 86 20.90 22.67 -10.71
C GLY A 86 19.80 22.02 -9.85
N TYR A 87 20.01 21.96 -8.53
CA TYR A 87 19.08 21.37 -7.55
C TYR A 87 18.66 19.92 -7.87
N PRO A 88 19.63 19.00 -7.96
CA PRO A 88 19.39 17.61 -8.35
C PRO A 88 18.40 16.94 -7.38
N TRP A 89 17.64 15.96 -7.86
CA TRP A 89 16.59 15.31 -7.05
C TRP A 89 17.17 14.59 -5.83
N TRP A 90 18.36 13.99 -5.95
CA TRP A 90 18.97 13.19 -4.90
C TRP A 90 19.42 14.02 -3.69
N GLN A 91 19.48 15.35 -3.81
CA GLN A 91 19.85 16.20 -2.68
C GLN A 91 18.84 16.07 -1.53
N ASP A 92 17.59 15.70 -1.84
CA ASP A 92 16.52 15.48 -0.88
C ASP A 92 16.71 14.20 -0.05
N TYR A 93 17.57 13.31 -0.54
CA TYR A 93 18.05 12.12 0.15
C TYR A 93 19.33 12.38 0.93
N GLN A 94 19.70 13.65 1.17
CA GLN A 94 20.84 14.00 2.02
C GLN A 94 20.35 14.82 3.23
N PRO A 95 19.93 14.16 4.32
CA PRO A 95 19.40 14.82 5.51
C PRO A 95 20.43 15.72 6.18
N VAL A 96 19.98 16.91 6.59
CA VAL A 96 20.77 17.85 7.41
C VAL A 96 20.22 17.90 8.83
N SER A 97 18.90 17.81 8.95
CA SER A 97 18.20 17.67 10.22
C SER A 97 16.88 16.94 10.01
N TYR A 98 16.15 16.65 11.08
CA TYR A 98 14.79 16.09 11.01
C TYR A 98 13.69 17.17 11.05
N GLN A 99 14.03 18.45 10.83
CA GLN A 99 13.03 19.50 10.64
C GLN A 99 12.31 19.31 9.31
N LEU A 100 11.02 19.62 9.23
CA LEU A 100 10.25 19.46 7.99
C LEU A 100 10.21 20.76 7.16
N THR A 101 11.38 21.28 6.81
CA THR A 101 11.51 22.49 5.99
C THR A 101 12.33 22.18 4.75
N THR A 102 11.67 22.12 3.60
CA THR A 102 12.23 21.65 2.33
C THR A 102 11.93 22.61 1.19
N ARG A 103 12.40 22.29 -0.02
CA ARG A 103 12.00 22.99 -1.25
C ARG A 103 10.52 22.81 -1.62
N ARG A 104 9.83 21.85 -0.99
CA ARG A 104 8.42 21.49 -1.23
C ARG A 104 7.44 22.15 -0.26
N GLY A 105 7.92 22.70 0.84
CA GLY A 105 7.11 23.36 1.86
C GLY A 105 7.71 23.28 3.26
N ASP A 106 6.91 23.71 4.24
CA ASP A 106 7.23 23.64 5.67
C ASP A 106 6.36 22.62 6.42
N ARG A 107 6.65 22.42 7.70
CA ARG A 107 5.93 21.48 8.57
C ARG A 107 4.42 21.68 8.56
N ASN A 108 3.95 22.93 8.46
CA ASN A 108 2.53 23.24 8.41
C ASN A 108 1.90 22.78 7.10
N ALA A 109 2.58 23.00 5.97
CA ALA A 109 2.17 22.50 4.67
C ALA A 109 2.15 20.96 4.63
N PHE A 110 3.15 20.28 5.23
CA PHE A 110 3.16 18.83 5.36
C PHE A 110 1.96 18.32 6.16
N ALA A 111 1.75 18.86 7.37
CA ALA A 111 0.62 18.47 8.22
C ALA A 111 -0.74 18.76 7.57
N SER A 112 -0.84 19.84 6.79
CA SER A 112 -2.05 20.16 6.02
C SER A 112 -2.29 19.15 4.90
N MET A 113 -1.24 18.72 4.20
CA MET A 113 -1.32 17.68 3.18
C MET A 113 -1.80 16.35 3.77
N VAL A 114 -1.23 15.92 4.90
CA VAL A 114 -1.65 14.68 5.57
C VAL A 114 -3.14 14.72 5.93
N ARG A 115 -3.60 15.77 6.63
CA ARG A 115 -5.03 15.91 6.98
C ARG A 115 -5.95 15.92 5.75
N THR A 116 -5.53 16.58 4.67
CA THR A 116 -6.32 16.69 3.44
C THR A 116 -6.43 15.33 2.73
N CYS A 117 -5.34 14.58 2.65
CA CYS A 117 -5.33 13.24 2.07
C CYS A 117 -6.15 12.25 2.89
N HIS A 118 -6.03 12.29 4.21
CA HIS A 118 -6.88 11.48 5.10
C HIS A 118 -8.37 11.78 4.93
N ALA A 119 -8.76 13.06 4.80
CA ALA A 119 -10.14 13.43 4.53
C ALA A 119 -10.66 12.91 3.17
N ALA A 120 -9.76 12.69 2.20
CA ALA A 120 -10.05 12.06 0.92
C ALA A 120 -9.98 10.52 0.96
N GLY A 121 -9.67 9.92 2.12
CA GLY A 121 -9.53 8.47 2.29
C GLY A 121 -8.23 7.89 1.71
N VAL A 122 -7.18 8.71 1.62
CA VAL A 122 -5.86 8.36 1.07
C VAL A 122 -4.81 8.43 2.18
N LYS A 123 -4.09 7.33 2.40
CA LYS A 123 -2.99 7.24 3.37
C LYS A 123 -1.72 7.96 2.90
N ILE A 124 -0.88 8.39 3.82
CA ILE A 124 0.43 8.99 3.56
C ILE A 124 1.54 8.04 4.00
N TYR A 125 2.38 7.66 3.05
CA TYR A 125 3.65 7.00 3.28
C TYR A 125 4.77 8.00 2.97
N VAL A 126 5.80 8.04 3.80
CA VAL A 126 6.95 8.93 3.56
C VAL A 126 8.19 8.12 3.24
N ASP A 127 9.01 8.64 2.35
CA ASP A 127 10.37 8.18 2.21
C ASP A 127 11.18 8.55 3.45
N ALA A 128 11.70 7.55 4.15
CA ALA A 128 12.40 7.69 5.43
C ALA A 128 13.90 7.42 5.22
N VAL A 129 14.68 8.50 5.13
CA VAL A 129 16.14 8.42 5.05
C VAL A 129 16.70 8.33 6.46
N VAL A 130 17.04 7.11 6.86
CA VAL A 130 17.46 6.77 8.23
C VAL A 130 18.78 5.99 8.28
N ASN A 131 19.37 5.69 7.11
CA ASN A 131 20.68 5.07 7.00
C ASN A 131 21.81 6.08 7.24
N HIS A 132 21.69 7.29 6.69
CA HIS A 132 22.79 8.25 6.62
C HIS A 132 22.30 9.69 6.81
N MET A 133 23.26 10.59 6.96
CA MET A 133 23.07 12.04 6.85
C MET A 133 23.81 12.58 5.61
N ALA A 134 23.72 13.88 5.34
CA ALA A 134 24.33 14.51 4.17
C ALA A 134 25.85 14.35 4.10
N GLY A 135 26.41 14.02 2.93
CA GLY A 135 27.84 13.75 2.79
C GLY A 135 28.78 14.95 2.90
N GLY A 136 30.08 14.66 2.93
CA GLY A 136 31.17 15.60 3.20
C GLY A 136 31.39 16.58 2.06
N ALA A 137 31.14 16.14 0.83
CA ALA A 137 31.13 16.98 -0.37
C ALA A 137 30.11 18.13 -0.29
N SER A 138 29.16 18.08 0.63
CA SER A 138 28.03 19.01 0.73
C SER A 138 28.03 19.86 2.01
N THR A 139 29.14 20.15 2.69
CA THR A 139 29.12 20.98 3.91
C THR A 139 28.46 22.37 3.69
N GLY A 140 27.57 22.79 4.60
CA GLY A 140 26.92 24.10 4.47
C GLY A 140 25.67 24.27 5.33
N THR A 141 24.65 24.86 4.71
CA THR A 141 23.36 25.18 5.34
C THR A 141 22.24 24.44 4.62
N GLY A 142 21.43 23.70 5.37
CA GLY A 142 20.28 22.98 4.85
C GLY A 142 19.13 23.90 4.42
N SER A 143 18.12 23.31 3.79
CA SER A 143 16.92 24.01 3.31
C SER A 143 16.11 24.75 4.40
N GLY A 144 16.28 24.37 5.66
CA GLY A 144 15.67 25.00 6.85
C GLY A 144 16.59 25.97 7.58
N GLY A 145 17.80 26.21 7.07
CA GLY A 145 18.77 27.12 7.69
C GLY A 145 19.72 26.47 8.69
N THR A 146 19.67 25.14 8.86
CA THR A 146 20.55 24.43 9.79
C THR A 146 21.96 24.31 9.21
N GLY A 147 22.96 24.75 9.97
CA GLY A 147 24.37 24.51 9.62
C GLY A 147 24.81 23.09 9.97
N TYR A 148 25.61 22.47 9.10
CA TYR A 148 26.17 21.13 9.27
C TYR A 148 27.53 21.01 8.56
N SER A 149 28.28 19.98 8.92
CA SER A 149 29.43 19.47 8.16
C SER A 149 29.41 17.94 8.20
N HIS A 150 30.33 17.29 7.47
CA HIS A 150 30.54 15.85 7.58
C HIS A 150 30.65 15.43 9.06
N TYR A 151 29.86 14.45 9.47
CA TYR A 151 29.79 13.95 10.84
C TYR A 151 29.38 14.96 11.95
N ALA A 152 28.87 16.15 11.61
CA ALA A 152 28.41 17.13 12.60
C ALA A 152 27.06 17.74 12.22
N TYR A 153 26.00 17.28 12.90
CA TYR A 153 24.60 17.67 12.67
C TYR A 153 23.98 18.16 13.98
N PRO A 154 24.29 19.40 14.40
CA PRO A 154 23.93 19.90 15.73
C PRO A 154 22.43 20.02 15.99
N ALA A 155 21.59 20.08 14.95
CA ALA A 155 20.13 20.10 15.09
C ALA A 155 19.54 18.73 15.49
N VAL A 156 20.21 17.62 15.16
CA VAL A 156 19.83 16.25 15.59
C VAL A 156 20.55 15.80 16.87
N PRO A 157 21.32 16.72 17.44
CA PRO A 157 22.72 16.57 17.88
C PRO A 157 23.36 15.20 17.59
N TYR A 158 23.78 14.98 16.35
CA TYR A 158 24.77 13.96 16.02
C TYR A 158 26.18 14.56 15.94
N GLY A 159 27.16 13.82 16.45
CA GLY A 159 28.58 14.12 16.32
C GLY A 159 29.37 12.93 15.77
N ASN A 160 30.69 13.06 15.74
CA ASN A 160 31.60 12.09 15.13
C ASN A 160 31.34 10.63 15.52
N ASP A 161 31.05 10.36 16.79
CA ASP A 161 30.89 9.00 17.31
C ASP A 161 29.53 8.35 17.00
N ASP A 162 28.60 9.11 16.42
CA ASP A 162 27.27 8.65 16.00
C ASP A 162 27.26 8.07 14.57
N PHE A 163 28.42 8.09 13.91
CA PHE A 163 28.62 7.58 12.55
C PHE A 163 29.62 6.43 12.55
N HIS A 164 29.51 5.57 11.53
CA HIS A 164 30.53 4.57 11.27
C HIS A 164 31.80 5.25 10.74
N HIS A 165 32.94 4.81 11.29
CA HIS A 165 34.28 5.08 10.76
C HIS A 165 34.84 3.71 10.39
N CYS A 166 34.42 3.19 9.24
CA CYS A 166 34.59 1.78 8.93
C CYS A 166 36.07 1.37 8.82
N GLY A 167 36.98 2.34 8.66
CA GLY A 167 38.42 2.16 8.70
C GLY A 167 38.95 1.37 7.52
N ARG A 168 38.12 1.22 6.48
CA ARG A 168 38.46 0.57 5.22
C ARG A 168 38.58 1.60 4.12
N ASN A 169 39.26 1.22 3.03
CA ASN A 169 39.33 1.96 1.76
C ASN A 169 39.96 3.38 1.81
N GLY A 170 40.30 3.88 3.01
CA GLY A 170 40.99 5.15 3.25
C GLY A 170 40.05 6.35 3.40
N ASN A 171 38.77 6.19 3.12
CA ASN A 171 37.75 7.23 3.14
C ASN A 171 36.40 6.75 3.70
N ASP A 172 36.37 5.59 4.37
CA ASP A 172 35.18 4.97 4.93
C ASP A 172 34.07 4.60 3.93
N ASP A 173 34.25 4.81 2.62
CA ASP A 173 33.30 4.42 1.57
C ASP A 173 33.25 2.90 1.33
N ILE A 174 32.10 2.43 0.86
CA ILE A 174 31.96 1.11 0.25
C ILE A 174 32.76 1.04 -1.05
N ALA A 175 33.74 0.14 -1.10
CA ALA A 175 34.47 -0.26 -2.31
C ALA A 175 34.08 -1.67 -2.78
N ASN A 176 33.77 -2.59 -1.88
CA ASN A 176 33.38 -3.96 -2.18
C ASN A 176 31.92 -4.24 -1.81
N TYR A 177 31.02 -4.05 -2.78
CA TYR A 177 29.60 -4.35 -2.61
C TYR A 177 29.29 -5.84 -2.38
N GLY A 178 30.24 -6.76 -2.62
CA GLY A 178 30.09 -8.18 -2.29
C GLY A 178 30.41 -8.54 -0.84
N ASP A 179 30.89 -7.58 -0.03
CA ASP A 179 31.09 -7.76 1.41
C ASP A 179 29.91 -7.15 2.17
N LYS A 180 29.01 -7.99 2.69
CA LYS A 180 27.87 -7.58 3.52
C LYS A 180 28.25 -6.62 4.64
N TRP A 181 29.39 -6.85 5.31
CA TRP A 181 29.78 -5.97 6.41
C TRP A 181 30.09 -4.58 5.89
N GLU A 182 30.79 -4.48 4.76
CA GLU A 182 31.11 -3.19 4.14
C GLU A 182 29.84 -2.46 3.68
N VAL A 183 28.93 -3.18 3.00
CA VAL A 183 27.64 -2.63 2.57
C VAL A 183 26.82 -2.03 3.72
N GLN A 184 26.96 -2.56 4.94
CA GLN A 184 26.15 -2.20 6.10
C GLN A 184 26.85 -1.33 7.16
N ASN A 185 28.15 -1.04 6.99
CA ASN A 185 28.95 -0.35 8.01
C ASN A 185 29.95 0.66 7.41
N CYS A 186 29.92 0.91 6.10
CA CYS A 186 30.73 1.91 5.41
C CYS A 186 29.81 2.89 4.65
N GLU A 187 30.33 4.07 4.32
CA GLU A 187 29.58 5.13 3.65
C GLU A 187 29.10 4.72 2.25
N LEU A 188 27.81 4.91 2.02
CA LEU A 188 27.22 4.85 0.69
C LEU A 188 27.53 6.17 -0.02
N VAL A 189 28.59 6.18 -0.84
CA VAL A 189 28.99 7.33 -1.67
C VAL A 189 29.17 8.65 -0.90
N ASP A 190 30.06 8.67 0.10
CA ASP A 190 30.40 9.83 0.97
C ASP A 190 29.27 10.27 1.92
N LEU A 191 28.15 9.55 1.98
CA LEU A 191 27.05 9.87 2.90
C LEU A 191 27.39 9.39 4.31
N SER A 192 27.40 10.32 5.29
CA SER A 192 27.73 10.02 6.69
C SER A 192 26.84 8.92 7.26
N ASP A 193 27.41 7.72 7.34
CA ASP A 193 26.69 6.48 7.63
C ASP A 193 26.38 6.35 9.13
N LEU A 194 25.09 6.29 9.48
CA LEU A 194 24.68 6.29 10.88
C LEU A 194 25.02 4.97 11.54
N LYS A 195 25.55 5.06 12.76
CA LYS A 195 25.89 3.91 13.60
C LYS A 195 24.62 3.27 14.18
N THR A 196 23.87 2.56 13.35
CA THR A 196 22.52 2.08 13.67
C THR A 196 22.48 1.02 14.77
N GLU A 197 23.62 0.46 15.21
CA GLU A 197 23.72 -0.38 16.40
C GLU A 197 23.71 0.41 17.72
N SER A 198 23.94 1.72 17.66
CA SER A 198 23.93 2.62 18.82
C SER A 198 22.51 2.89 19.32
N SER A 199 22.27 2.69 20.61
CA SER A 199 20.98 3.03 21.23
C SER A 199 20.67 4.53 21.15
N TYR A 200 21.70 5.39 21.11
CA TYR A 200 21.51 6.83 20.98
C TYR A 200 20.98 7.18 19.58
N VAL A 201 21.63 6.66 18.54
CA VAL A 201 21.20 6.83 17.14
C VAL A 201 19.79 6.28 16.94
N ARG A 202 19.52 5.04 17.37
CA ARG A 202 18.16 4.44 17.31
C ARG A 202 17.11 5.32 17.99
N GLY A 203 17.42 5.86 19.18
CA GLY A 203 16.50 6.74 19.90
C GLY A 203 16.14 8.01 19.12
N LYS A 204 17.10 8.58 18.38
CA LYS A 204 16.87 9.73 17.50
C LYS A 204 16.05 9.36 16.26
N LEU A 205 16.35 8.23 15.64
CA LEU A 205 15.57 7.69 14.51
C LEU A 205 14.12 7.42 14.92
N THR A 206 13.89 6.69 16.01
CA THR A 206 12.55 6.44 16.57
C THR A 206 11.82 7.75 16.90
N ALA A 207 12.51 8.76 17.44
CA ALA A 207 11.89 10.05 17.72
C ALA A 207 11.45 10.78 16.44
N TYR A 208 12.27 10.75 15.39
CA TYR A 208 11.92 11.30 14.08
C TYR A 208 10.70 10.60 13.47
N LEU A 209 10.68 9.27 13.46
CA LEU A 209 9.56 8.51 12.93
C LEU A 209 8.27 8.74 13.75
N ASN A 210 8.36 8.82 15.08
CA ASN A 210 7.23 9.17 15.92
C ASN A 210 6.73 10.61 15.69
N ASP A 211 7.63 11.55 15.37
CA ASP A 211 7.25 12.91 15.01
C ASP A 211 6.41 12.94 13.74
N LEU A 212 6.79 12.16 12.72
CA LEU A 212 6.03 11.98 11.49
C LEU A 212 4.66 11.32 11.74
N VAL A 213 4.62 10.23 12.53
CA VAL A 213 3.36 9.60 12.94
C VAL A 213 2.46 10.58 13.69
N SER A 214 3.02 11.46 14.53
CA SER A 214 2.24 12.47 15.27
C SER A 214 1.52 13.47 14.34
N LEU A 215 2.00 13.64 13.11
CA LEU A 215 1.37 14.45 12.08
C LEU A 215 0.33 13.67 11.25
N GLY A 216 0.21 12.36 11.47
CA GLY A 216 -0.72 11.46 10.79
C GLY A 216 -0.09 10.62 9.67
N VAL A 217 1.23 10.47 9.60
CA VAL A 217 1.85 9.55 8.64
C VAL A 217 1.42 8.11 8.95
N ASP A 218 1.00 7.38 7.92
CA ASP A 218 0.47 6.01 8.03
C ASP A 218 1.56 4.94 7.85
N GLY A 219 2.74 5.33 7.37
CA GLY A 219 3.82 4.39 7.11
C GLY A 219 5.07 4.97 6.47
N PHE A 220 6.05 4.10 6.24
CA PHE A 220 7.38 4.46 5.79
C PHE A 220 7.84 3.57 4.63
N ARG A 221 8.37 4.20 3.58
CA ARG A 221 9.32 3.55 2.67
C ARG A 221 10.70 3.79 3.26
N VAL A 222 11.40 2.75 3.69
CA VAL A 222 12.75 2.91 4.25
C VAL A 222 13.77 2.95 3.12
N ASP A 223 14.41 4.12 2.97
CA ASP A 223 15.48 4.36 2.01
C ASP A 223 16.75 3.60 2.38
N ALA A 224 17.48 3.14 1.35
CA ALA A 224 18.77 2.47 1.51
C ALA A 224 18.75 1.34 2.55
N ALA A 225 17.63 0.64 2.72
CA ALA A 225 17.48 -0.35 3.80
C ALA A 225 18.52 -1.48 3.72
N LYS A 226 18.96 -1.82 2.51
CA LYS A 226 20.08 -2.76 2.25
C LYS A 226 21.36 -2.39 3.02
N HIS A 227 21.58 -1.11 3.28
CA HIS A 227 22.77 -0.55 3.91
C HIS A 227 22.68 -0.48 5.44
N MET A 228 21.59 -0.96 6.04
CA MET A 228 21.48 -1.13 7.49
C MET A 228 21.32 -2.62 7.83
N PRO A 229 21.92 -3.13 8.92
CA PRO A 229 21.58 -4.47 9.41
C PRO A 229 20.07 -4.59 9.69
N ALA A 230 19.42 -5.64 9.17
CA ALA A 230 17.97 -5.84 9.34
C ALA A 230 17.51 -5.83 10.80
N GLY A 231 18.31 -6.42 11.71
CA GLY A 231 18.02 -6.40 13.15
C GLY A 231 18.10 -5.01 13.78
N ASP A 232 18.93 -4.12 13.23
CA ASP A 232 19.08 -2.75 13.71
C ASP A 232 17.92 -1.88 13.24
N MET A 233 17.50 -2.10 12.00
CA MET A 233 16.28 -1.51 11.45
C MET A 233 15.05 -1.90 12.25
N ALA A 234 14.86 -3.20 12.51
CA ALA A 234 13.77 -3.68 13.35
C ALA A 234 13.79 -3.05 14.75
N ALA A 235 14.98 -2.83 15.33
CA ALA A 235 15.11 -2.30 16.68
C ALA A 235 14.70 -0.82 16.83
N PHE A 236 14.87 0.03 15.81
CA PHE A 236 14.37 1.41 15.87
C PHE A 236 12.93 1.57 15.37
N LEU A 237 12.43 0.63 14.55
CA LEU A 237 11.04 0.61 14.08
C LEU A 237 10.06 0.07 15.14
N ALA A 238 10.44 -0.98 15.88
CA ALA A 238 9.59 -1.60 16.90
C ALA A 238 8.99 -0.62 17.94
N PRO A 239 9.72 0.40 18.45
CA PRO A 239 9.16 1.37 19.39
C PRO A 239 8.38 2.53 18.73
N VAL A 240 8.16 2.53 17.41
CA VAL A 240 7.35 3.56 16.75
C VAL A 240 5.87 3.35 17.07
N THR A 241 5.18 4.42 17.41
CA THR A 241 3.77 4.39 17.84
C THR A 241 2.85 4.05 16.67
N GLY A 242 1.79 3.27 16.92
CA GLY A 242 0.65 3.14 16.00
C GLY A 242 0.75 2.06 14.92
N ASP A 243 1.77 1.18 14.97
CA ASP A 243 2.03 0.11 13.97
C ASP A 243 1.94 0.62 12.52
N PRO A 244 2.83 1.56 12.13
CA PRO A 244 2.85 2.12 10.78
C PRO A 244 3.22 1.05 9.75
N TYR A 245 2.64 1.12 8.54
CA TYR A 245 3.01 0.20 7.45
C TYR A 245 4.42 0.51 6.95
N VAL A 246 5.31 -0.48 7.02
CA VAL A 246 6.70 -0.33 6.58
C VAL A 246 6.93 -1.16 5.33
N PHE A 247 7.58 -0.56 4.35
CA PHE A 247 8.19 -1.29 3.26
C PHE A 247 9.60 -0.76 2.95
N SER A 248 10.50 -1.64 2.54
CA SER A 248 11.94 -1.34 2.53
C SER A 248 12.52 -1.45 1.13
N GLU A 249 13.42 -0.53 0.79
CA GLU A 249 14.22 -0.67 -0.42
C GLU A 249 15.42 -1.59 -0.19
N VAL A 250 15.35 -2.79 -0.75
CA VAL A 250 16.46 -3.74 -0.74
C VAL A 250 16.65 -4.29 -2.15
N ILE A 251 17.64 -3.76 -2.86
CA ILE A 251 17.98 -4.23 -4.20
C ILE A 251 18.66 -5.59 -4.09
N GLU A 252 18.17 -6.58 -4.84
CA GLU A 252 18.79 -7.89 -4.88
C GLU A 252 20.21 -7.83 -5.46
N GLY A 253 21.14 -8.56 -4.83
CA GLY A 253 22.57 -8.53 -5.15
C GLY A 253 23.16 -9.92 -5.45
N GLY A 254 24.48 -9.94 -5.60
CA GLY A 254 25.28 -11.14 -5.73
C GLY A 254 25.43 -11.94 -4.42
N ALA A 255 26.20 -13.03 -4.49
CA ALA A 255 26.51 -13.81 -3.30
C ALA A 255 27.34 -12.99 -2.32
N GLY A 256 26.95 -12.99 -1.04
CA GLY A 256 27.63 -12.25 0.02
C GLY A 256 27.04 -10.86 0.31
N GLU A 257 26.02 -10.42 -0.46
CA GLU A 257 25.30 -9.16 -0.19
C GLU A 257 24.08 -9.39 0.71
N PRO A 258 23.57 -8.36 1.43
CA PRO A 258 22.26 -8.43 2.05
C PRO A 258 21.17 -8.70 1.00
N THR A 259 20.21 -9.58 1.34
CA THR A 259 19.14 -9.96 0.41
C THR A 259 17.77 -9.41 0.84
N PRO A 260 16.83 -9.21 -0.10
CA PRO A 260 15.47 -8.74 0.21
C PRO A 260 14.76 -9.58 1.29
N GLU A 261 14.94 -10.90 1.26
CA GLU A 261 14.28 -11.84 2.16
C GLU A 261 14.66 -11.64 3.64
N GLU A 262 15.81 -11.01 3.92
CA GLU A 262 16.23 -10.70 5.30
C GLU A 262 15.34 -9.63 5.97
N TYR A 263 14.64 -8.83 5.17
CA TYR A 263 13.84 -7.68 5.65
C TYR A 263 12.33 -7.94 5.61
N ALA A 264 11.90 -9.00 4.92
CA ALA A 264 10.49 -9.43 4.81
C ALA A 264 9.84 -9.80 6.17
N GLY A 265 10.63 -9.97 7.23
CA GLY A 265 10.13 -10.39 8.54
C GLY A 265 9.47 -9.31 9.38
N PHE A 266 9.53 -8.03 9.00
CA PHE A 266 8.97 -6.91 9.78
C PHE A 266 8.46 -5.75 8.92
N GLY A 267 8.23 -6.02 7.65
CA GLY A 267 7.66 -5.10 6.66
C GLY A 267 7.78 -5.70 5.25
N ASP A 268 7.12 -5.08 4.28
CA ASP A 268 7.25 -5.51 2.88
C ASP A 268 8.59 -5.03 2.29
N VAL A 269 8.98 -5.58 1.14
CA VAL A 269 10.21 -5.19 0.45
C VAL A 269 9.90 -4.93 -1.03
N THR A 270 10.54 -3.92 -1.59
CA THR A 270 10.39 -3.57 -3.02
C THR A 270 10.92 -4.72 -3.91
N GLU A 271 10.06 -5.35 -4.70
CA GLU A 271 10.41 -6.46 -5.60
C GLU A 271 10.94 -5.93 -6.94
N PHE A 272 12.23 -5.61 -6.98
CA PHE A 272 12.87 -5.06 -8.17
C PHE A 272 12.81 -5.98 -9.40
N ARG A 273 12.74 -7.32 -9.23
CA ARG A 273 12.62 -8.24 -10.38
C ARG A 273 11.26 -8.11 -11.08
N TYR A 274 10.25 -7.56 -10.40
CA TYR A 274 8.93 -7.37 -10.98
C TYR A 274 9.00 -6.52 -12.26
N GLY A 275 9.66 -5.36 -12.19
CA GLY A 275 9.84 -4.46 -13.33
C GLY A 275 10.67 -5.07 -14.46
N ASP A 276 11.67 -5.90 -14.14
CA ASP A 276 12.47 -6.63 -15.14
C ASP A 276 11.62 -7.66 -15.90
N VAL A 277 10.83 -8.47 -15.18
CA VAL A 277 10.03 -9.56 -15.76
C VAL A 277 8.80 -9.02 -16.49
N VAL A 278 7.99 -8.21 -15.82
CA VAL A 278 6.74 -7.67 -16.39
C VAL A 278 7.06 -6.60 -17.44
N GLY A 279 8.00 -5.70 -17.15
CA GLY A 279 8.44 -4.70 -18.12
C GLY A 279 9.04 -5.34 -19.36
N GLY A 280 9.89 -6.36 -19.21
CA GLY A 280 10.43 -7.14 -20.34
C GLY A 280 9.34 -7.82 -21.17
N ALA A 281 8.31 -8.39 -20.52
CA ALA A 281 7.19 -9.03 -21.20
C ALA A 281 6.34 -8.04 -22.03
N PHE A 282 6.11 -6.82 -21.53
CA PHE A 282 5.35 -5.80 -22.25
C PHE A 282 6.19 -4.98 -23.26
N GLN A 283 7.52 -4.94 -23.10
CA GLN A 283 8.44 -4.27 -24.02
C GLN A 283 8.69 -5.13 -25.26
N ASN A 284 9.17 -6.36 -25.07
CA ASN A 284 9.72 -7.21 -26.14
C ASN A 284 8.98 -8.54 -26.30
N GLY A 285 7.95 -8.77 -25.48
CA GLY A 285 7.82 -10.10 -24.91
C GLY A 285 6.87 -11.09 -25.57
N ASN A 286 6.40 -11.93 -24.66
CA ASN A 286 5.49 -13.06 -24.74
C ASN A 286 4.68 -13.05 -23.42
N LEU A 287 3.51 -12.42 -23.45
CA LEU A 287 2.67 -12.27 -22.25
C LEU A 287 2.19 -13.61 -21.66
N ALA A 288 2.19 -14.69 -22.45
CA ALA A 288 1.72 -16.01 -22.02
C ALA A 288 2.42 -16.55 -20.77
N ASN A 289 3.69 -16.19 -20.57
CA ASN A 289 4.53 -16.69 -19.48
C ASN A 289 4.21 -16.03 -18.12
N LEU A 290 3.41 -14.96 -18.09
CA LEU A 290 3.09 -14.24 -16.86
C LEU A 290 2.11 -15.01 -15.95
N ASN A 291 1.54 -16.13 -16.40
CA ASN A 291 0.66 -16.95 -15.56
C ASN A 291 1.36 -17.56 -14.34
N ASN A 292 2.68 -17.70 -14.38
CA ASN A 292 3.51 -18.22 -13.31
C ASN A 292 4.46 -17.16 -12.73
N LEU A 293 4.01 -15.90 -12.68
CA LEU A 293 4.84 -14.75 -12.29
C LEU A 293 5.57 -14.97 -10.96
N ALA A 294 4.88 -15.52 -9.94
CA ALA A 294 5.44 -15.75 -8.61
C ALA A 294 6.74 -16.58 -8.63
N SER A 295 6.89 -17.53 -9.56
CA SER A 295 8.11 -18.33 -9.69
C SER A 295 9.34 -17.54 -10.17
N SER A 296 9.13 -16.34 -10.74
CA SER A 296 10.20 -15.46 -11.21
C SER A 296 10.61 -14.41 -10.19
N MET A 297 9.90 -14.31 -9.06
CA MET A 297 10.12 -13.31 -8.02
C MET A 297 11.09 -13.83 -6.96
N ARG A 298 11.61 -12.93 -6.12
CA ARG A 298 12.41 -13.28 -4.93
C ARG A 298 11.52 -13.46 -3.71
N LEU A 299 10.58 -12.55 -3.55
CA LEU A 299 9.73 -12.44 -2.39
C LEU A 299 8.43 -13.23 -2.56
N GLY A 300 7.84 -13.62 -1.43
CA GLY A 300 6.44 -14.04 -1.42
C GLY A 300 5.55 -12.84 -1.73
N SER A 301 4.37 -13.08 -2.32
CA SER A 301 3.42 -11.99 -2.60
C SER A 301 2.97 -11.22 -1.36
N GLY A 302 3.07 -11.82 -0.18
CA GLY A 302 2.70 -11.16 1.08
C GLY A 302 3.78 -10.24 1.63
N ASP A 303 4.98 -10.27 1.05
CA ASP A 303 6.16 -9.55 1.54
C ASP A 303 6.69 -8.54 0.50
N ALA A 304 5.90 -8.26 -0.54
CA ALA A 304 6.38 -7.62 -1.76
C ALA A 304 5.59 -6.35 -2.10
N VAL A 305 6.32 -5.26 -2.34
CA VAL A 305 5.82 -4.10 -3.09
C VAL A 305 6.24 -4.25 -4.54
N ALA A 306 5.28 -4.42 -5.45
CA ALA A 306 5.51 -4.57 -6.88
C ALA A 306 5.49 -3.21 -7.58
N PHE A 307 6.42 -2.99 -8.51
CA PHE A 307 6.50 -1.78 -9.32
C PHE A 307 7.09 -2.10 -10.70
N VAL A 308 6.67 -1.38 -11.75
CA VAL A 308 7.27 -1.51 -13.11
C VAL A 308 8.56 -0.71 -13.20
N ASP A 309 8.55 0.49 -12.61
CA ASP A 309 9.69 1.37 -12.44
C ASP A 309 9.54 2.21 -11.14
N ASN A 310 10.61 2.87 -10.74
CA ASN A 310 10.64 3.81 -9.63
C ASN A 310 11.56 4.99 -9.97
N HIS A 311 11.82 5.88 -9.00
CA HIS A 311 12.64 7.06 -9.21
C HIS A 311 14.08 6.72 -9.68
N ASP A 312 14.70 5.67 -9.16
CA ASP A 312 16.04 5.26 -9.56
C ASP A 312 16.07 4.52 -10.89
N THR A 313 15.20 3.53 -11.07
CA THR A 313 15.22 2.69 -12.27
C THR A 313 14.88 3.46 -13.54
N GLN A 314 14.10 4.56 -13.41
CA GLN A 314 13.87 5.51 -14.50
C GLN A 314 15.16 6.23 -14.94
N ARG A 315 16.12 6.42 -14.03
CA ARG A 315 17.31 7.26 -14.22
C ARG A 315 18.58 6.46 -14.51
N ASN A 316 18.71 5.29 -13.89
CA ASN A 316 19.91 4.44 -14.00
C ASN A 316 19.85 3.43 -15.16
N GLY A 317 18.72 3.38 -15.89
CA GLY A 317 18.54 2.50 -17.05
C GLY A 317 18.16 1.05 -16.74
N ARG A 318 17.88 0.71 -15.47
CA ARG A 318 17.41 -0.63 -15.09
C ARG A 318 16.01 -0.92 -15.62
N ALA A 319 15.08 0.05 -15.52
CA ALA A 319 13.69 -0.11 -15.92
C ALA A 319 13.58 -0.48 -17.39
N LYS A 320 12.83 -1.56 -17.70
CA LYS A 320 12.55 -1.95 -19.10
C LYS A 320 11.53 -1.03 -19.74
N LEU A 321 10.60 -0.52 -18.94
CA LEU A 321 9.56 0.40 -19.35
C LEU A 321 9.49 1.53 -18.34
N THR A 322 9.30 2.73 -18.85
CA THR A 322 9.00 3.96 -18.10
C THR A 322 7.91 4.72 -18.84
N TYR A 323 7.43 5.84 -18.31
CA TYR A 323 6.49 6.73 -19.01
C TYR A 323 6.90 7.06 -20.46
N ARG A 324 8.21 7.08 -20.76
CA ARG A 324 8.75 7.34 -22.11
C ARG A 324 8.34 6.28 -23.14
N ASN A 325 7.87 5.12 -22.72
CA ASN A 325 7.47 4.00 -23.58
C ASN A 325 5.96 3.99 -23.90
N GLY A 326 5.20 5.01 -23.47
CA GLY A 326 3.80 5.20 -23.84
C GLY A 326 2.91 3.99 -23.50
N SER A 327 2.18 3.46 -24.49
CA SER A 327 1.20 2.39 -24.26
C SER A 327 1.79 1.09 -23.73
N ALA A 328 3.05 0.78 -24.03
CA ALA A 328 3.68 -0.43 -23.47
C ALA A 328 3.80 -0.35 -21.94
N TYR A 329 4.24 0.80 -21.44
CA TYR A 329 4.33 1.07 -20.00
C TYR A 329 2.94 1.14 -19.35
N ALA A 330 2.01 1.87 -19.96
CA ALA A 330 0.63 1.98 -19.51
C ALA A 330 -0.06 0.61 -19.30
N LEU A 331 0.23 -0.36 -20.18
CA LEU A 331 -0.32 -1.71 -20.10
C LEU A 331 0.40 -2.59 -19.08
N ALA A 332 1.70 -2.39 -18.86
CA ALA A 332 2.43 -3.07 -17.79
C ALA A 332 1.93 -2.63 -16.40
N GLU A 333 1.70 -1.33 -16.22
CA GLU A 333 1.07 -0.75 -15.03
C GLU A 333 -0.34 -1.32 -14.79
N ALA A 334 -1.18 -1.34 -15.84
CA ALA A 334 -2.50 -1.94 -15.76
C ALA A 334 -2.47 -3.44 -15.39
N PHE A 335 -1.50 -4.20 -15.92
CA PHE A 335 -1.29 -5.59 -15.54
C PHE A 335 -0.88 -5.73 -14.08
N MET A 336 0.04 -4.90 -13.60
CA MET A 336 0.47 -4.89 -12.20
C MET A 336 -0.68 -4.64 -11.24
N ILE A 337 -1.54 -3.67 -11.53
CA ILE A 337 -2.73 -3.41 -10.73
C ILE A 337 -3.72 -4.58 -10.80
N ALA A 338 -3.86 -5.23 -11.96
CA ALA A 338 -4.79 -6.34 -12.17
C ALA A 338 -4.31 -7.68 -11.59
N TRP A 339 -3.02 -7.91 -11.47
CA TRP A 339 -2.46 -9.20 -11.07
C TRP A 339 -2.35 -9.30 -9.53
N PRO A 340 -2.74 -10.43 -8.90
CA PRO A 340 -2.69 -10.58 -7.44
C PRO A 340 -1.28 -10.96 -6.98
N TYR A 341 -0.31 -10.07 -7.18
CA TYR A 341 1.03 -10.20 -6.61
C TYR A 341 1.44 -8.88 -5.96
N GLY A 342 1.83 -8.95 -4.69
CA GLY A 342 2.28 -7.82 -3.89
C GLY A 342 1.28 -6.67 -3.77
N VAL A 343 1.79 -5.60 -3.16
CA VAL A 343 1.19 -4.27 -3.09
C VAL A 343 1.65 -3.49 -4.33
N PRO A 344 0.77 -3.09 -5.25
CA PRO A 344 1.17 -2.37 -6.46
C PRO A 344 1.51 -0.92 -6.12
N GLN A 345 2.73 -0.51 -6.41
CA GLN A 345 3.19 0.88 -6.37
C GLN A 345 3.37 1.40 -7.79
N VAL A 346 2.60 2.43 -8.14
CA VAL A 346 2.69 3.09 -9.45
C VAL A 346 3.56 4.34 -9.33
N MET A 347 4.42 4.58 -10.30
CA MET A 347 5.27 5.78 -10.33
C MET A 347 4.51 6.99 -10.85
N SER A 348 4.88 8.19 -10.39
CA SER A 348 4.42 9.44 -10.98
C SER A 348 5.53 10.49 -10.91
N SER A 349 6.33 10.51 -11.97
CA SER A 349 7.56 11.29 -12.05
C SER A 349 7.35 12.66 -12.70
N PHE A 350 8.48 13.29 -13.05
CA PHE A 350 8.60 14.49 -13.85
C PHE A 350 9.48 14.23 -15.06
N THR A 351 9.38 15.06 -16.09
CA THR A 351 10.23 14.92 -17.27
C THR A 351 11.64 15.40 -16.98
N PHE A 352 12.64 14.58 -17.30
CA PHE A 352 14.05 14.91 -17.09
C PHE A 352 14.89 14.70 -18.36
N SER A 353 16.06 15.34 -18.42
CA SER A 353 17.03 15.21 -19.52
C SER A 353 18.31 14.45 -19.13
N GLY A 354 18.55 14.25 -17.84
CA GLY A 354 19.70 13.51 -17.31
C GLY A 354 19.35 12.84 -15.97
N PRO A 355 20.18 11.89 -15.51
CA PRO A 355 19.89 11.09 -14.32
C PRO A 355 19.81 11.93 -13.05
N ASP A 356 20.57 13.02 -12.95
CA ASP A 356 20.59 13.89 -11.76
C ASP A 356 19.52 14.98 -11.77
N ALA A 357 18.81 15.17 -12.89
CA ALA A 357 17.94 16.33 -13.04
C ALA A 357 16.86 16.40 -11.96
N GLY A 358 16.78 17.55 -11.29
CA GLY A 358 15.75 17.84 -10.29
C GLY A 358 14.37 18.07 -10.90
N PRO A 359 13.33 18.16 -10.04
CA PRO A 359 11.99 18.50 -10.47
C PRO A 359 11.93 19.93 -11.03
N PRO A 360 10.86 20.29 -11.78
CA PRO A 360 10.61 21.67 -12.14
C PRO A 360 10.67 22.59 -10.91
N ALA A 361 11.53 23.60 -10.94
CA ALA A 361 11.76 24.51 -9.82
C ALA A 361 11.90 25.97 -10.27
N ALA A 362 11.62 26.89 -9.35
CA ALA A 362 11.92 28.30 -9.51
C ALA A 362 13.44 28.56 -9.39
N SER A 363 13.89 29.76 -9.75
CA SER A 363 15.32 30.12 -9.73
C SER A 363 15.97 30.02 -8.34
N ASN A 364 15.19 30.23 -7.29
CA ASN A 364 15.60 30.08 -5.89
C ASN A 364 15.57 28.63 -5.39
N GLY A 365 15.26 27.66 -6.26
CA GLY A 365 15.20 26.24 -5.94
C GLY A 365 13.84 25.77 -5.45
N THR A 366 12.87 26.63 -5.10
CA THR A 366 11.54 26.17 -4.67
C THR A 366 10.89 25.28 -5.74
N THR A 367 10.41 24.09 -5.36
CA THR A 367 9.78 23.16 -6.29
C THR A 367 8.45 23.73 -6.79
N ASN A 368 8.27 23.77 -8.10
CA ASN A 368 7.09 24.35 -8.72
C ASN A 368 5.85 23.49 -8.46
N GLN A 369 4.69 24.13 -8.33
CA GLN A 369 3.41 23.42 -8.26
C GLN A 369 3.20 22.54 -9.50
N VAL A 370 2.49 21.44 -9.31
CA VAL A 370 2.34 20.43 -10.35
C VAL A 370 1.39 20.89 -11.44
N SER A 371 1.87 20.81 -12.68
CA SER A 371 1.08 21.00 -13.89
C SER A 371 1.44 19.89 -14.87
N CYS A 372 0.57 18.89 -14.99
CA CYS A 372 0.80 17.72 -15.83
C CYS A 372 1.00 18.13 -17.30
N GLY A 373 2.00 17.53 -17.96
CA GLY A 373 2.43 17.89 -19.32
C GLY A 373 3.38 19.10 -19.39
N ASN A 374 3.53 19.86 -18.30
CA ASN A 374 4.43 21.02 -18.22
C ASN A 374 5.62 20.73 -17.29
N GLY A 375 6.36 19.67 -17.60
CA GLY A 375 7.47 19.20 -16.79
C GLY A 375 7.11 18.10 -15.80
N TRP A 376 5.82 17.92 -15.48
CA TRP A 376 5.32 16.83 -14.64
C TRP A 376 4.61 15.79 -15.49
N GLU A 377 4.90 14.50 -15.31
CA GLU A 377 4.37 13.45 -16.18
C GLU A 377 2.96 13.00 -15.76
N CYS A 378 2.72 12.87 -14.45
CA CYS A 378 1.43 12.45 -13.89
C CYS A 378 0.92 11.10 -14.42
N GLU A 379 1.83 10.12 -14.53
CA GLU A 379 1.59 8.78 -15.09
C GLU A 379 0.38 8.08 -14.47
N HIS A 380 0.23 8.20 -13.14
CA HIS A 380 -0.91 7.65 -12.39
C HIS A 380 -2.27 8.14 -12.87
N ARG A 381 -2.35 9.31 -13.54
CA ARG A 381 -3.60 9.86 -14.09
C ARG A 381 -4.00 9.24 -15.43
N TRP A 382 -3.12 8.49 -16.08
CA TRP A 382 -3.44 7.83 -17.34
C TRP A 382 -4.64 6.90 -17.10
N ARG A 383 -5.65 6.96 -17.98
CA ARG A 383 -6.90 6.21 -17.79
C ARG A 383 -6.64 4.73 -17.50
N THR A 384 -5.72 4.13 -18.25
CA THR A 384 -5.28 2.74 -18.13
C THR A 384 -4.72 2.38 -16.76
N THR A 385 -4.22 3.34 -16.01
CA THR A 385 -3.70 3.17 -14.65
C THR A 385 -4.78 3.55 -13.63
N ALA A 386 -5.30 4.78 -13.71
CA ALA A 386 -6.26 5.33 -12.76
C ALA A 386 -7.54 4.50 -12.64
N ASN A 387 -8.09 3.99 -13.75
CA ASN A 387 -9.33 3.21 -13.71
C ASN A 387 -9.11 1.79 -13.19
N MET A 388 -7.90 1.25 -13.33
CA MET A 388 -7.56 -0.09 -12.85
C MET A 388 -7.53 -0.18 -11.33
N VAL A 389 -7.36 0.94 -10.64
CA VAL A 389 -7.45 1.01 -9.18
C VAL A 389 -8.82 0.56 -8.67
N ALA A 390 -9.89 0.97 -9.35
CA ALA A 390 -11.25 0.51 -9.01
C ALA A 390 -11.40 -1.01 -9.23
N LEU A 391 -10.77 -1.57 -10.26
CA LEU A 391 -10.73 -3.01 -10.48
C LEU A 391 -9.96 -3.73 -9.36
N ARG A 392 -8.76 -3.25 -8.97
CA ARG A 392 -7.98 -3.81 -7.85
C ARG A 392 -8.79 -3.86 -6.57
N ASN A 393 -9.43 -2.74 -6.21
CA ASN A 393 -10.28 -2.64 -5.03
C ASN A 393 -11.48 -3.60 -5.09
N THR A 394 -12.12 -3.70 -6.25
CA THR A 394 -13.28 -4.59 -6.46
C THR A 394 -12.88 -6.08 -6.41
N ALA A 395 -11.63 -6.38 -6.76
CA ALA A 395 -11.06 -7.71 -6.82
C ALA A 395 -10.16 -8.06 -5.63
N ALA A 396 -10.19 -7.26 -4.55
CA ALA A 396 -9.37 -7.51 -3.36
C ALA A 396 -9.58 -8.95 -2.83
N GLY A 397 -8.48 -9.65 -2.57
CA GLY A 397 -8.48 -11.05 -2.14
C GLY A 397 -8.88 -12.10 -3.19
N ALA A 398 -9.31 -11.70 -4.40
CA ALA A 398 -9.71 -12.64 -5.43
C ALA A 398 -8.50 -13.20 -6.19
N GLY A 399 -8.41 -14.53 -6.32
CA GLY A 399 -7.40 -15.20 -7.13
C GLY A 399 -7.65 -15.07 -8.65
N VAL A 400 -6.68 -15.53 -9.44
CA VAL A 400 -6.78 -15.60 -10.91
C VAL A 400 -7.71 -16.75 -11.30
N THR A 401 -8.63 -16.49 -12.22
CA THR A 401 -9.53 -17.50 -12.81
C THR A 401 -9.53 -17.38 -14.33
N ASN A 402 -10.04 -18.40 -15.04
CA ASN A 402 -10.26 -18.33 -16.50
C ASN A 402 -9.04 -17.84 -17.31
N TRP A 403 -7.84 -18.27 -16.94
CA TRP A 403 -6.63 -17.89 -17.69
C TRP A 403 -6.73 -18.37 -19.15
N TRP A 404 -6.50 -17.46 -20.06
CA TRP A 404 -6.40 -17.72 -21.49
C TRP A 404 -5.15 -17.04 -22.06
N SER A 405 -4.51 -17.71 -23.02
CA SER A 405 -3.44 -17.12 -23.81
C SER A 405 -3.48 -17.69 -25.23
N ASN A 406 -2.96 -16.93 -26.18
CA ASN A 406 -2.64 -17.43 -27.53
C ASN A 406 -1.23 -18.06 -27.63
N GLY A 407 -0.51 -18.21 -26.50
CA GLY A 407 0.89 -18.67 -26.46
C GLY A 407 1.92 -17.58 -26.78
N SER A 408 1.49 -16.32 -26.88
CA SER A 408 2.31 -15.15 -27.22
C SER A 408 1.78 -13.89 -26.52
N ASN A 409 1.60 -12.79 -27.25
CA ASN A 409 1.31 -11.45 -26.72
C ASN A 409 -0.17 -11.13 -26.50
N GLN A 410 -1.01 -12.14 -26.36
CA GLN A 410 -2.42 -11.98 -26.01
C GLN A 410 -2.75 -12.89 -24.83
N ILE A 411 -3.25 -12.28 -23.75
CA ILE A 411 -3.67 -12.97 -22.54
C ILE A 411 -5.00 -12.41 -22.04
N ALA A 412 -5.74 -13.22 -21.30
CA ALA A 412 -6.92 -12.77 -20.56
C ALA A 412 -7.11 -13.62 -19.30
N PHE A 413 -7.69 -13.02 -18.26
CA PHE A 413 -7.98 -13.72 -17.02
C PHE A 413 -9.05 -12.98 -16.21
N GLY A 414 -9.76 -13.75 -15.39
CA GLY A 414 -10.65 -13.25 -14.36
C GLY A 414 -9.93 -13.02 -13.03
N ARG A 415 -10.49 -12.13 -12.21
CA ARG A 415 -10.19 -11.99 -10.79
C ARG A 415 -11.44 -12.40 -10.01
N GLY A 416 -11.49 -13.67 -9.62
CA GLY A 416 -12.72 -14.30 -9.11
C GLY A 416 -13.94 -14.02 -9.99
N SER A 417 -15.09 -13.75 -9.36
CA SER A 417 -16.33 -13.33 -10.03
C SER A 417 -16.51 -11.81 -10.08
N THR A 418 -15.47 -11.02 -9.76
CA THR A 418 -15.61 -9.58 -9.56
C THR A 418 -14.91 -8.74 -10.62
N GLY A 419 -13.91 -9.28 -11.32
CA GLY A 419 -13.19 -8.62 -12.41
C GLY A 419 -12.79 -9.56 -13.55
N TYR A 420 -12.57 -9.00 -14.74
CA TYR A 420 -12.03 -9.69 -15.91
C TYR A 420 -11.20 -8.73 -16.75
N VAL A 421 -10.03 -9.17 -17.20
CA VAL A 421 -9.10 -8.35 -17.99
C VAL A 421 -8.58 -9.14 -19.20
N ALA A 422 -8.27 -8.42 -20.28
CA ALA A 422 -7.56 -8.96 -21.43
C ALA A 422 -6.52 -7.96 -21.93
N PHE A 423 -5.34 -8.43 -22.29
CA PHE A 423 -4.23 -7.64 -22.82
C PHE A 423 -3.87 -8.11 -24.21
N ASN A 424 -3.67 -7.17 -25.13
CA ASN A 424 -3.25 -7.43 -26.49
C ASN A 424 -2.04 -6.56 -26.84
N ARG A 425 -0.83 -7.14 -26.76
CA ARG A 425 0.43 -6.51 -27.20
C ARG A 425 0.85 -6.95 -28.60
N SER A 426 -0.09 -7.35 -29.44
CA SER A 426 0.15 -7.62 -30.86
C SER A 426 -0.19 -6.41 -31.73
N GLY A 427 0.28 -6.43 -32.99
CA GLY A 427 -0.02 -5.40 -33.99
C GLY A 427 -1.42 -5.49 -34.61
N ALA A 428 -2.26 -6.45 -34.22
CA ALA A 428 -3.61 -6.65 -34.74
C ALA A 428 -4.66 -6.69 -33.62
N ALA A 429 -5.91 -6.32 -33.94
CA ALA A 429 -7.01 -6.44 -33.00
C ALA A 429 -7.33 -7.91 -32.69
N LEU A 430 -7.72 -8.20 -31.46
CA LEU A 430 -8.18 -9.50 -30.98
C LEU A 430 -9.70 -9.45 -30.80
N THR A 431 -10.46 -10.18 -31.63
CA THR A 431 -11.89 -10.41 -31.41
C THR A 431 -12.11 -11.86 -30.98
N ARG A 432 -12.66 -12.06 -29.78
CA ARG A 432 -12.83 -13.40 -29.20
C ARG A 432 -13.98 -13.44 -28.21
N THR A 433 -14.61 -14.61 -28.11
CA THR A 433 -15.46 -15.00 -26.98
C THR A 433 -14.60 -15.58 -25.85
N PHE A 434 -14.58 -14.88 -24.73
CA PHE A 434 -13.87 -15.27 -23.52
C PHE A 434 -14.82 -15.92 -22.51
N GLN A 435 -14.32 -16.90 -21.76
CA GLN A 435 -14.99 -17.42 -20.58
C GLN A 435 -14.61 -16.56 -19.36
N THR A 436 -15.59 -16.18 -18.55
CA THR A 436 -15.42 -15.38 -17.34
C THR A 436 -16.35 -15.88 -16.23
N SER A 437 -16.01 -15.55 -14.99
CA SER A 437 -16.86 -15.79 -13.82
C SER A 437 -17.65 -14.53 -13.41
N LEU A 438 -17.55 -13.44 -14.17
CA LEU A 438 -18.41 -12.27 -13.98
C LEU A 438 -19.89 -12.67 -14.11
N PRO A 439 -20.78 -12.14 -13.25
CA PRO A 439 -22.22 -12.32 -13.43
C PRO A 439 -22.70 -11.81 -14.80
N ALA A 440 -23.78 -12.39 -15.32
CA ALA A 440 -24.38 -11.93 -16.56
C ALA A 440 -24.77 -10.44 -16.46
N GLY A 441 -24.52 -9.65 -17.51
CA GLY A 441 -24.79 -8.21 -17.52
C GLY A 441 -23.86 -7.45 -18.44
N THR A 442 -24.13 -6.15 -18.61
CA THR A 442 -23.30 -5.26 -19.45
C THR A 442 -22.35 -4.46 -18.58
N TYR A 443 -21.08 -4.44 -18.97
CA TYR A 443 -19.99 -3.80 -18.23
C TYR A 443 -19.28 -2.79 -19.11
N CYS A 444 -18.98 -1.63 -18.55
CA CYS A 444 -18.13 -0.63 -19.19
C CYS A 444 -16.70 -1.17 -19.28
N ASP A 445 -16.07 -1.02 -20.44
CA ASP A 445 -14.64 -1.24 -20.57
C ASP A 445 -13.88 -0.04 -20.02
N VAL A 446 -13.39 -0.18 -18.78
CA VAL A 446 -12.75 0.92 -18.08
C VAL A 446 -11.36 1.25 -18.60
N MET A 447 -10.80 0.44 -19.51
CA MET A 447 -9.56 0.76 -20.22
C MET A 447 -9.79 1.76 -21.35
N ALA A 448 -10.98 1.73 -21.96
CA ALA A 448 -11.33 2.54 -23.12
C ALA A 448 -12.35 3.65 -22.82
N GLY A 449 -12.96 3.65 -21.64
CA GLY A 449 -13.92 4.66 -21.21
C GLY A 449 -14.07 4.77 -19.70
N ASP A 450 -15.04 5.57 -19.29
CA ASP A 450 -15.39 5.84 -17.91
C ASP A 450 -16.88 5.52 -17.73
N LEU A 451 -17.26 4.90 -16.60
CA LEU A 451 -18.66 4.73 -16.24
C LEU A 451 -19.16 6.07 -15.66
N SER A 452 -20.11 6.71 -16.34
CA SER A 452 -20.71 7.97 -15.93
C SER A 452 -22.21 7.96 -16.17
N GLY A 453 -22.99 8.35 -15.16
CA GLY A 453 -24.46 8.32 -15.24
C GLY A 453 -25.02 6.94 -15.60
N GLY A 454 -24.33 5.86 -15.21
CA GLY A 454 -24.71 4.49 -15.52
C GLY A 454 -24.46 4.05 -16.97
N SER A 455 -23.85 4.91 -17.80
CA SER A 455 -23.45 4.59 -19.16
C SER A 455 -21.92 4.60 -19.30
N CYS A 456 -21.39 3.79 -20.20
CA CYS A 456 -19.97 3.83 -20.53
C CYS A 456 -19.72 4.92 -21.57
N THR A 457 -18.72 5.78 -21.35
CA THR A 457 -18.28 6.75 -22.38
C THR A 457 -17.52 6.08 -23.52
N GLY A 458 -17.04 4.85 -23.29
CA GLY A 458 -16.40 4.00 -24.27
C GLY A 458 -17.23 2.74 -24.59
N PRO A 459 -16.59 1.69 -25.11
CA PRO A 459 -17.23 0.40 -25.35
C PRO A 459 -17.79 -0.23 -24.07
N ALA A 460 -18.91 -0.94 -24.21
CA ALA A 460 -19.45 -1.79 -23.16
C ALA A 460 -19.69 -3.20 -23.69
N TYR A 461 -19.45 -4.21 -22.85
CA TYR A 461 -19.51 -5.61 -23.24
C TYR A 461 -20.49 -6.38 -22.36
N THR A 462 -21.26 -7.28 -22.98
CA THR A 462 -22.25 -8.10 -22.29
C THR A 462 -21.70 -9.48 -22.00
N VAL A 463 -21.71 -9.85 -20.71
CA VAL A 463 -21.53 -11.23 -20.24
C VAL A 463 -22.89 -11.92 -20.28
N ASN A 464 -22.99 -13.06 -20.97
CA ASN A 464 -24.23 -13.83 -21.06
C ASN A 464 -24.45 -14.74 -19.84
N GLY A 465 -25.61 -15.43 -19.79
CA GLY A 465 -25.96 -16.36 -18.69
C GLY A 465 -25.00 -17.55 -18.52
N SER A 466 -24.16 -17.83 -19.51
CA SER A 466 -23.14 -18.89 -19.47
C SER A 466 -21.75 -18.36 -19.08
N GLY A 467 -21.64 -17.10 -18.64
CA GLY A 467 -20.36 -16.48 -18.28
C GLY A 467 -19.46 -16.22 -19.49
N GLN A 468 -20.02 -15.96 -20.67
CA GLN A 468 -19.23 -15.67 -21.87
C GLN A 468 -19.37 -14.22 -22.29
N VAL A 469 -18.26 -13.62 -22.72
CA VAL A 469 -18.21 -12.26 -23.26
C VAL A 469 -17.46 -12.25 -24.58
N THR A 470 -18.10 -11.76 -25.64
CA THR A 470 -17.43 -11.51 -26.92
C THR A 470 -16.93 -10.08 -26.93
N ALA A 471 -15.63 -9.90 -27.02
CA ALA A 471 -15.00 -8.59 -26.99
C ALA A 471 -13.94 -8.43 -28.08
N THR A 472 -13.70 -7.17 -28.46
CA THR A 472 -12.64 -6.78 -29.38
C THR A 472 -11.65 -5.91 -28.64
N VAL A 473 -10.42 -6.39 -28.47
CA VAL A 473 -9.31 -5.64 -27.88
C VAL A 473 -8.42 -5.14 -29.00
N ALA A 474 -8.30 -3.83 -29.16
CA ALA A 474 -7.47 -3.23 -30.21
C ALA A 474 -5.98 -3.65 -30.09
N ALA A 475 -5.21 -3.45 -31.16
CA ALA A 475 -3.76 -3.63 -31.13
C ALA A 475 -3.14 -2.73 -30.06
N ASN A 476 -2.19 -3.25 -29.28
CA ASN A 476 -1.52 -2.52 -28.20
C ASN A 476 -2.49 -1.87 -27.20
N ALA A 477 -3.52 -2.61 -26.80
CA ALA A 477 -4.55 -2.17 -25.89
C ALA A 477 -4.92 -3.27 -24.88
N ALA A 478 -5.79 -2.92 -23.94
CA ALA A 478 -6.39 -3.85 -23.00
C ALA A 478 -7.88 -3.57 -22.84
N LEU A 479 -8.55 -4.55 -22.25
CA LEU A 479 -9.95 -4.53 -21.82
C LEU A 479 -9.97 -4.80 -20.32
N ALA A 480 -10.79 -4.07 -19.58
CA ALA A 480 -11.04 -4.35 -18.17
C ALA A 480 -12.51 -4.17 -17.81
N LEU A 481 -13.10 -5.21 -17.23
CA LEU A 481 -14.48 -5.27 -16.78
C LEU A 481 -14.49 -5.59 -15.29
N HIS A 482 -15.36 -4.95 -14.51
CA HIS A 482 -15.55 -5.32 -13.11
C HIS A 482 -16.97 -5.01 -12.64
N THR A 483 -17.38 -5.64 -11.54
CA THR A 483 -18.76 -5.58 -11.03
C THR A 483 -19.24 -4.16 -10.68
N ASN A 484 -18.32 -3.29 -10.24
CA ASN A 484 -18.61 -1.87 -9.99
C ASN A 484 -18.64 -1.00 -11.27
N ALA A 485 -18.29 -1.55 -12.44
CA ALA A 485 -18.38 -0.88 -13.74
C ALA A 485 -19.57 -1.39 -14.58
N ARG A 486 -20.57 -2.01 -13.97
CA ARG A 486 -21.77 -2.50 -14.65
C ARG A 486 -22.60 -1.30 -15.14
N THR A 487 -22.95 -1.29 -16.43
CA THR A 487 -23.81 -0.24 -16.98
C THR A 487 -25.26 -0.51 -16.61
N SER A 488 -26.00 0.56 -16.31
CA SER A 488 -27.46 0.53 -16.33
C SER A 488 -27.88 0.61 -17.80
N GLY A 489 -27.95 -0.53 -18.47
CA GLY A 489 -28.33 -0.56 -19.88
C GLY A 489 -29.66 0.17 -20.14
N THR A 490 -29.77 0.79 -21.31
CA THR A 490 -31.04 1.17 -21.95
C THR A 490 -31.86 -0.04 -22.41
N GLY A 491 -31.47 -1.26 -22.04
CA GLY A 491 -32.43 -2.35 -21.93
C GLY A 491 -33.28 -2.05 -20.71
N THR A 492 -34.55 -1.69 -20.93
CA THR A 492 -35.56 -1.52 -19.88
C THR A 492 -35.31 -2.54 -18.77
N PRO A 493 -34.88 -2.13 -17.56
CA PRO A 493 -34.93 -3.02 -16.41
C PRO A 493 -36.36 -3.55 -16.34
N PRO A 494 -36.64 -4.81 -16.00
CA PRO A 494 -37.97 -5.09 -15.47
C PRO A 494 -38.18 -4.08 -14.35
N ALA A 495 -39.17 -3.20 -14.49
CA ALA A 495 -39.30 -1.98 -13.73
C ALA A 495 -39.04 -2.25 -12.24
N GLY A 496 -37.96 -1.69 -11.69
CA GLY A 496 -37.43 -2.19 -10.44
C GLY A 496 -36.49 -1.28 -9.66
N CYS A 497 -36.52 -1.46 -8.33
CA CYS A 497 -35.91 -0.59 -7.34
C CYS A 497 -34.40 -0.77 -7.26
N THR A 498 -33.62 0.31 -7.41
CA THR A 498 -32.17 0.30 -7.15
C THR A 498 -31.88 0.20 -5.66
N THR A 499 -32.69 0.88 -4.85
CA THR A 499 -32.64 0.85 -3.39
C THR A 499 -34.06 0.62 -2.89
N ALA A 500 -34.22 -0.28 -1.92
CA ALA A 500 -35.47 -0.56 -1.26
C ALA A 500 -35.40 -0.12 0.20
N ALA A 501 -36.25 0.83 0.59
CA ALA A 501 -36.45 1.20 1.98
C ALA A 501 -37.16 0.06 2.70
N THR A 502 -36.38 -0.73 3.44
CA THR A 502 -36.85 -1.95 4.10
C THR A 502 -37.04 -1.67 5.57
N THR A 503 -38.28 -1.71 6.02
CA THR A 503 -38.65 -1.56 7.43
C THR A 503 -38.63 -2.90 8.11
N PHE A 504 -37.69 -3.09 9.02
CA PHE A 504 -37.67 -4.21 9.95
C PHE A 504 -38.65 -3.89 11.09
N ALA A 505 -39.62 -4.78 11.32
CA ALA A 505 -40.65 -4.62 12.35
C ALA A 505 -40.70 -5.91 13.19
N ALA A 506 -39.91 -5.96 14.26
CA ALA A 506 -39.76 -7.14 15.09
C ALA A 506 -40.60 -7.04 16.37
N THR A 507 -41.44 -8.04 16.62
CA THR A 507 -42.14 -8.18 17.91
C THR A 507 -41.21 -8.86 18.89
N VAL A 508 -40.74 -8.12 19.89
CA VAL A 508 -39.71 -8.57 20.84
C VAL A 508 -40.03 -8.06 22.25
N SER A 509 -40.18 -8.98 23.20
CA SER A 509 -40.24 -8.63 24.62
C SER A 509 -38.84 -8.44 25.20
N THR A 510 -38.64 -7.35 25.93
CA THR A 510 -37.37 -6.98 26.55
C THR A 510 -37.56 -6.69 28.04
N THR A 511 -36.51 -6.85 28.82
CA THR A 511 -36.45 -6.31 30.20
C THR A 511 -35.91 -4.88 30.19
N PHE A 512 -36.07 -4.16 31.30
CA PHE A 512 -35.48 -2.83 31.45
C PHE A 512 -33.96 -2.89 31.20
N GLY A 513 -33.43 -1.97 30.38
CA GLY A 513 -32.01 -1.94 29.99
C GLY A 513 -31.71 -2.58 28.62
N GLN A 514 -32.54 -3.49 28.13
CA GLN A 514 -32.34 -4.15 26.83
C GLN A 514 -32.89 -3.33 25.66
N ASN A 515 -32.09 -3.24 24.59
CA ASN A 515 -32.47 -2.62 23.32
C ASN A 515 -32.32 -3.61 22.17
N VAL A 516 -33.18 -3.50 21.15
CA VAL A 516 -33.21 -4.41 20.00
C VAL A 516 -32.49 -3.79 18.80
N PHE A 517 -31.69 -4.59 18.11
CA PHE A 517 -30.95 -4.21 16.91
C PHE A 517 -31.14 -5.27 15.81
N VAL A 518 -30.86 -4.92 14.56
CA VAL A 518 -30.78 -5.86 13.43
C VAL A 518 -29.40 -5.79 12.80
N THR A 519 -28.84 -6.96 12.48
CA THR A 519 -27.59 -7.07 11.71
C THR A 519 -27.70 -8.19 10.68
N GLY A 520 -26.86 -8.14 9.64
CA GLY A 520 -26.95 -9.06 8.52
C GLY A 520 -25.75 -8.99 7.58
N ASN A 521 -25.84 -9.74 6.48
CA ASN A 521 -24.78 -9.96 5.51
C ASN A 521 -24.48 -8.76 4.58
N THR A 522 -25.04 -7.58 4.86
CA THR A 522 -24.83 -6.37 4.04
C THR A 522 -24.18 -5.28 4.88
N ALA A 523 -23.44 -4.38 4.22
CA ALA A 523 -22.79 -3.25 4.88
C ALA A 523 -23.80 -2.34 5.61
N ALA A 524 -24.99 -2.14 5.02
CA ALA A 524 -26.07 -1.36 5.62
C ALA A 524 -26.67 -2.00 6.89
N LEU A 525 -26.41 -3.29 7.11
CA LEU A 525 -26.77 -4.03 8.33
C LEU A 525 -25.53 -4.37 9.17
N GLY A 526 -24.38 -3.76 8.90
CA GLY A 526 -23.17 -3.91 9.71
C GLY A 526 -22.38 -5.20 9.48
N ASN A 527 -22.61 -5.96 8.41
CA ASN A 527 -21.85 -7.18 8.05
C ASN A 527 -21.69 -8.16 9.24
N TRP A 528 -22.79 -8.50 9.90
CA TRP A 528 -22.85 -9.37 11.09
C TRP A 528 -22.08 -8.88 12.33
N ASN A 529 -21.57 -7.65 12.34
CA ASN A 529 -20.90 -7.07 13.51
C ASN A 529 -21.91 -6.41 14.48
N PRO A 530 -22.10 -6.92 15.72
CA PRO A 530 -23.02 -6.33 16.70
C PRO A 530 -22.71 -4.89 17.12
N ALA A 531 -21.46 -4.43 16.95
CA ALA A 531 -21.09 -3.05 17.21
C ALA A 531 -21.70 -2.10 16.17
N ASN A 532 -21.89 -2.58 14.93
CA ASN A 532 -22.40 -1.83 13.80
C ASN A 532 -23.87 -2.19 13.46
N ALA A 533 -24.54 -2.94 14.33
CA ALA A 533 -25.93 -3.32 14.14
C ALA A 533 -26.86 -2.09 14.17
N VAL A 534 -27.92 -2.11 13.37
CA VAL A 534 -28.88 -1.01 13.28
C VAL A 534 -29.81 -1.06 14.49
N ALA A 535 -29.89 0.02 15.25
CA ALA A 535 -30.81 0.14 16.39
C ALA A 535 -32.27 0.24 15.93
N LEU A 536 -33.16 -0.51 16.56
CA LEU A 536 -34.61 -0.40 16.33
C LEU A 536 -35.23 0.51 17.41
N SER A 537 -36.22 1.30 17.01
CA SER A 537 -37.01 2.15 17.89
C SER A 537 -38.12 1.36 18.58
N SER A 538 -38.30 1.57 19.88
CA SER A 538 -39.38 1.02 20.71
C SER A 538 -40.66 1.85 20.70
N ALA A 539 -40.78 2.87 19.84
CA ALA A 539 -41.94 3.77 19.81
C ALA A 539 -43.29 3.06 19.63
N THR A 540 -43.29 1.84 19.08
CA THR A 540 -44.48 0.98 18.92
C THR A 540 -44.41 -0.31 19.73
N TYR A 541 -43.75 -0.31 20.89
CA TYR A 541 -43.56 -1.47 21.75
C TYR A 541 -44.87 -2.27 21.96
N PRO A 542 -44.88 -3.61 21.85
CA PRO A 542 -43.72 -4.53 21.77
C PRO A 542 -43.10 -4.70 20.37
N VAL A 543 -43.54 -3.92 19.38
CA VAL A 543 -42.95 -3.93 18.03
C VAL A 543 -41.85 -2.88 17.94
N TRP A 544 -40.64 -3.36 17.67
CA TRP A 544 -39.45 -2.55 17.45
C TRP A 544 -39.27 -2.30 15.95
N ARG A 545 -38.94 -1.06 15.55
CA ARG A 545 -38.89 -0.68 14.12
C ARG A 545 -37.64 0.10 13.73
N ALA A 546 -37.09 -0.22 12.57
CA ALA A 546 -36.13 0.62 11.86
C ALA A 546 -36.30 0.45 10.35
N THR A 547 -36.14 1.53 9.59
CA THR A 547 -36.12 1.48 8.12
C THR A 547 -34.70 1.66 7.64
N VAL A 548 -34.22 0.70 6.84
CA VAL A 548 -32.86 0.70 6.28
C VAL A 548 -32.97 0.69 4.76
N SER A 549 -32.18 1.54 4.11
CA SER A 549 -32.01 1.53 2.66
C SER A 549 -31.10 0.37 2.26
N LEU A 550 -31.69 -0.67 1.67
CA LEU A 550 -30.97 -1.86 1.20
C LEU A 550 -30.94 -1.88 -0.32
N PRO A 551 -29.94 -2.53 -0.96
CA PRO A 551 -29.97 -2.75 -2.40
C PRO A 551 -31.27 -3.47 -2.81
N GLY A 552 -31.94 -3.01 -3.86
CA GLY A 552 -33.19 -3.63 -4.32
C GLY A 552 -32.94 -4.98 -5.02
N ASN A 553 -33.97 -5.81 -5.09
CA ASN A 553 -33.91 -7.18 -5.63
C ASN A 553 -32.71 -8.01 -5.13
N THR A 554 -32.34 -7.86 -3.87
CA THR A 554 -31.15 -8.48 -3.27
C THR A 554 -31.56 -9.41 -2.16
N ALA A 555 -31.01 -10.64 -2.16
CA ALA A 555 -31.19 -11.58 -1.07
C ALA A 555 -30.37 -11.10 0.14
N VAL A 556 -31.05 -10.91 1.27
CA VAL A 556 -30.47 -10.43 2.52
C VAL A 556 -30.66 -11.50 3.57
N GLU A 557 -29.56 -11.83 4.25
CA GLU A 557 -29.58 -12.62 5.46
C GLU A 557 -29.42 -11.70 6.68
N TYR A 558 -30.23 -11.92 7.72
CA TYR A 558 -30.22 -11.09 8.92
C TYR A 558 -30.69 -11.85 10.17
N LYS A 559 -30.38 -11.28 11.34
CA LYS A 559 -30.92 -11.65 12.65
C LYS A 559 -31.17 -10.41 13.49
N TYR A 560 -32.11 -10.51 14.42
CA TYR A 560 -32.24 -9.56 15.51
C TYR A 560 -31.29 -9.91 16.67
N ILE A 561 -30.82 -8.89 17.38
CA ILE A 561 -30.02 -9.04 18.59
C ILE A 561 -30.59 -8.15 19.71
N LYS A 562 -30.49 -8.59 20.96
CA LYS A 562 -30.72 -7.75 22.15
C LYS A 562 -29.38 -7.35 22.73
N LYS A 563 -29.22 -6.06 23.07
CA LYS A 563 -28.02 -5.53 23.72
C LYS A 563 -28.36 -4.88 25.06
N GLU A 564 -27.53 -5.17 26.06
CA GLU A 564 -27.52 -4.54 27.38
C GLU A 564 -26.06 -4.37 27.81
N GLY A 565 -25.52 -3.15 27.75
CA GLY A 565 -24.07 -2.93 27.89
C GLY A 565 -23.28 -3.68 26.81
N SER A 566 -22.31 -4.50 27.23
CA SER A 566 -21.51 -5.36 26.35
C SER A 566 -22.15 -6.73 26.05
N ALA A 567 -23.24 -7.10 26.74
CA ALA A 567 -23.92 -8.37 26.52
C ALA A 567 -24.75 -8.33 25.23
N VAL A 568 -24.59 -9.35 24.38
CA VAL A 568 -25.32 -9.51 23.11
C VAL A 568 -26.00 -10.87 23.08
N VAL A 569 -27.33 -10.88 22.94
CA VAL A 569 -28.12 -12.10 22.75
C VAL A 569 -28.66 -12.12 21.32
N TRP A 570 -28.37 -13.19 20.58
CA TRP A 570 -28.81 -13.37 19.19
C TRP A 570 -30.10 -14.19 19.12
N GLU A 571 -30.87 -13.99 18.04
CA GLU A 571 -31.89 -14.96 17.65
C GLU A 571 -31.29 -16.34 17.34
N SER A 572 -32.09 -17.38 17.55
CA SER A 572 -31.70 -18.75 17.20
C SER A 572 -31.43 -18.92 15.70
N ASP A 573 -30.61 -19.91 15.34
CA ASP A 573 -30.46 -20.34 13.94
C ASP A 573 -31.74 -21.00 13.39
N PRO A 574 -31.92 -21.03 12.06
CA PRO A 574 -31.06 -20.43 11.03
C PRO A 574 -31.29 -18.92 10.84
N ASN A 575 -30.35 -18.27 10.13
CA ASN A 575 -30.50 -16.90 9.64
C ASN A 575 -31.86 -16.69 8.96
N ARG A 576 -32.44 -15.50 9.11
CA ARG A 576 -33.59 -15.10 8.31
C ARG A 576 -33.09 -14.69 6.93
N THR A 577 -33.75 -15.16 5.88
CA THR A 577 -33.42 -14.79 4.49
C THR A 577 -34.64 -14.20 3.81
N ARG A 578 -34.53 -13.00 3.24
CA ARG A 578 -35.58 -12.37 2.43
C ARG A 578 -34.97 -11.57 1.29
N THR A 579 -35.69 -11.46 0.17
CA THR A 579 -35.31 -10.60 -0.96
C THR A 579 -35.97 -9.23 -0.79
N THR A 580 -35.18 -8.17 -0.96
CA THR A 580 -35.67 -6.78 -0.92
C THR A 580 -36.58 -6.46 -2.10
N ALA A 581 -37.38 -5.40 -1.98
CA ALA A 581 -38.33 -5.01 -3.01
C ALA A 581 -37.64 -4.86 -4.37
N ALA A 582 -38.21 -5.54 -5.38
CA ALA A 582 -37.69 -5.52 -6.73
C ALA A 582 -38.46 -4.56 -7.65
N ALA A 583 -39.56 -3.93 -7.18
CA ALA A 583 -40.43 -3.04 -7.95
C ALA A 583 -41.04 -1.91 -7.10
N SER A 584 -41.45 -0.81 -7.75
CA SER A 584 -42.08 0.36 -7.13
C SER A 584 -43.29 -0.07 -6.26
N PRO A 585 -43.46 0.44 -5.02
CA PRO A 585 -42.91 1.70 -4.47
C PRO A 585 -41.53 1.60 -3.80
N CYS A 586 -40.75 0.53 -4.02
CA CYS A 586 -39.39 0.41 -3.45
C CYS A 586 -39.36 0.46 -1.93
N THR A 587 -40.42 -0.04 -1.32
CA THR A 587 -40.53 -0.19 0.13
C THR A 587 -40.95 -1.61 0.44
N ALA A 588 -40.46 -2.14 1.56
CA ALA A 588 -40.93 -3.39 2.12
C ALA A 588 -41.02 -3.25 3.62
N THR A 589 -41.98 -3.93 4.26
CA THR A 589 -41.97 -4.11 5.72
C THR A 589 -41.84 -5.58 6.03
N TRP A 590 -40.79 -5.95 6.75
CA TRP A 590 -40.56 -7.29 7.24
C TRP A 590 -41.02 -7.36 8.70
N ALA A 591 -42.25 -7.84 8.86
CA ALA A 591 -42.79 -8.17 10.17
C ALA A 591 -42.24 -9.52 10.62
N ASP A 592 -41.64 -9.56 11.79
CA ASP A 592 -41.04 -10.74 12.40
C ASP A 592 -41.44 -10.84 13.88
N THR A 593 -41.39 -12.05 14.42
CA THR A 593 -41.42 -12.31 15.87
C THR A 593 -40.09 -12.94 16.26
N TRP A 594 -39.52 -12.49 17.38
CA TRP A 594 -38.25 -13.02 17.90
C TRP A 594 -38.24 -14.55 17.94
N ARG A 595 -37.14 -15.17 17.48
CA ARG A 595 -36.92 -16.63 17.52
C ARG A 595 -36.05 -17.06 18.68
#